data_AF-A0A1V4IS18-F1
#
_entry.id   AF-A0A1V4IS18-F1
#
_cell.length_a   1.000
_cell.length_b   1.000
_cell.length_c   1.000
_cell.angle_alpha   90.00
_cell.angle_beta   90.00
_cell.angle_gamma   90.00
#
_symmetry.space_group_name_H-M   'P 1'
#
loop_
_entity.id
_entity.type
_entity.pdbx_description
1 polymer ?
#
loop_
_entity_poly.entity_id
_entity_poly.type
_entity_poly.pdbx_seq_one_letter_code
_entity_poly.pdbx_strand_id
1 'polypeptide(L)'
;MKLRKSIAMFMCLLFLCTFKVDTFAKTKLAAPKGVTVTADSQRVLSVYWNSVKGASSYCVYYSHSLHGKYHKGIKLSSTGRSLSGVKKGEKWYVKVKAFKGGTSSAFSKVVSIVIKSCPSAPKKLKATYSKSTGKVTIKWKKVSKASSYYVYCSSNKSLGYKIISDSKGMPMKFKKTSAVLKAQNFRMYEGETWHFRVTAVKDKMESKKSSSTSVKIEKDKAKCFPKLSNVPVIPNKKYTTKYSEDGTTVYYQYKVSDLTGNTVSNYDSLLQDNGWSYVDKQESDGFKIYIYSNGSKKIYIAYDDTYFIIYGSLWQ
;
A
#
# COMPACT_ATOMS: atom_id res chain seq x y z
N MET A 1 62.84 -67.83 61.50
CA MET A 1 61.72 -67.37 62.35
C MET A 1 61.03 -66.20 61.66
N LYS A 2 59.74 -66.38 61.32
CA LYS A 2 58.73 -65.40 60.84
C LYS A 2 59.02 -64.47 59.65
N LEU A 3 58.38 -64.88 58.55
CA LEU A 3 57.89 -64.20 57.36
C LEU A 3 57.04 -62.93 57.65
N ARG A 4 57.28 -61.83 56.92
CA ARG A 4 56.25 -60.94 56.31
C ARG A 4 56.85 -60.12 55.15
N LYS A 5 56.57 -60.61 53.92
CA LYS A 5 56.32 -59.96 52.60
C LYS A 5 56.45 -58.42 52.56
N SER A 6 56.94 -57.70 51.54
CA SER A 6 57.29 -57.92 50.11
C SER A 6 57.97 -56.60 49.66
N ILE A 7 59.22 -56.59 49.20
CA ILE A 7 59.66 -56.43 47.80
C ILE A 7 58.74 -55.64 46.86
N ALA A 8 59.41 -54.74 46.11
CA ALA A 8 59.08 -54.09 44.82
C ALA A 8 58.46 -52.67 44.94
N MET A 9 58.89 -51.64 44.23
CA MET A 9 59.99 -51.40 43.29
C MET A 9 59.79 -49.93 42.84
N PHE A 10 60.88 -49.17 42.71
CA PHE A 10 61.06 -48.11 41.71
C PHE A 10 60.31 -46.76 41.80
N MET A 11 61.11 -45.70 41.58
CA MET A 11 60.74 -44.43 40.95
C MET A 11 59.72 -43.52 41.65
N CYS A 12 60.22 -42.46 42.28
CA CYS A 12 60.09 -41.07 41.81
C CYS A 12 60.55 -40.14 42.96
N LEU A 13 61.77 -39.63 42.90
CA LEU A 13 62.01 -38.19 42.70
C LEU A 13 61.06 -37.25 43.46
N LEU A 14 61.68 -36.45 44.34
CA LEU A 14 61.34 -35.04 44.54
C LEU A 14 59.84 -34.73 44.73
N PHE A 15 59.38 -34.82 45.97
CA PHE A 15 58.21 -34.04 46.41
C PHE A 15 58.66 -32.97 47.42
N LEU A 16 59.64 -32.17 47.02
CA LEU A 16 59.70 -30.77 47.45
C LEU A 16 58.40 -30.15 46.94
N CYS A 17 57.44 -30.01 47.84
CA CYS A 17 56.19 -29.32 47.60
C CYS A 17 56.52 -27.83 47.40
N THR A 18 57.06 -27.48 46.23
CA THR A 18 57.01 -26.11 45.75
C THR A 18 55.55 -25.86 45.44
N PHE A 19 54.80 -25.38 46.43
CA PHE A 19 53.64 -24.56 46.16
C PHE A 19 54.15 -23.39 45.32
N LYS A 20 54.14 -23.55 43.98
CA LYS A 20 54.06 -22.40 43.11
C LYS A 20 52.75 -21.75 43.51
N VAL A 21 52.86 -20.67 44.28
CA VAL A 21 51.82 -19.65 44.29
C VAL A 21 51.79 -19.18 42.85
N ASP A 22 50.95 -19.81 42.03
CA ASP A 22 50.55 -19.25 40.75
C ASP A 22 49.92 -17.92 41.11
N THR A 23 50.74 -16.88 41.05
CA THR A 23 50.28 -15.51 41.10
C THR A 23 49.29 -15.41 39.96
N PHE A 24 47.99 -15.38 40.28
CA PHE A 24 46.93 -15.10 39.33
C PHE A 24 47.20 -13.70 38.79
N ALA A 25 48.04 -13.59 37.77
CA ALA A 25 48.26 -12.38 37.03
C ALA A 25 46.87 -11.97 36.52
N LYS A 26 46.30 -10.94 37.14
CA LYS A 26 44.97 -10.41 36.82
C LYS A 26 44.99 -9.98 35.36
N THR A 27 44.63 -10.87 34.45
CA THR A 27 44.74 -10.64 33.02
C THR A 27 43.86 -9.45 32.65
N LYS A 28 44.48 -8.33 32.31
CA LYS A 28 43.78 -7.09 31.96
C LYS A 28 43.02 -7.31 30.65
N LEU A 29 41.70 -7.17 30.69
CA LEU A 29 40.86 -7.29 29.50
C LEU A 29 41.11 -6.12 28.53
N ALA A 30 41.23 -6.43 27.24
CA ALA A 30 41.29 -5.42 26.19
C ALA A 30 39.94 -4.69 26.04
N ALA A 31 39.98 -3.43 25.60
CA ALA A 31 38.77 -2.69 25.25
C ALA A 31 38.07 -3.35 24.03
N PRO A 32 36.73 -3.48 24.02
CA PRO A 32 36.00 -3.95 22.85
C PRO A 32 36.28 -3.08 21.62
N LYS A 33 36.45 -3.73 20.47
CA LYS A 33 36.67 -3.10 19.14
C LYS A 33 35.55 -3.47 18.18
N GLY A 34 35.50 -2.80 17.02
CA GLY A 34 34.53 -3.10 15.97
C GLY A 34 33.08 -2.81 16.37
N VAL A 35 32.85 -1.82 17.24
CA VAL A 35 31.49 -1.49 17.68
C VAL A 35 30.71 -0.89 16.51
N THR A 36 29.59 -1.50 16.15
CA THR A 36 28.66 -1.00 15.14
C THR A 36 27.27 -0.84 15.74
N VAL A 37 26.51 0.12 15.22
CA VAL A 37 25.14 0.38 15.66
C VAL A 37 24.23 0.54 14.46
N THR A 38 23.10 -0.14 14.48
CA THR A 38 22.01 0.00 13.51
C THR A 38 20.71 0.36 14.24
N ALA A 39 19.75 0.94 13.53
CA ALA A 39 18.44 1.25 14.09
C ALA A 39 17.34 1.03 13.06
N ASP A 40 16.17 0.58 13.51
CA ASP A 40 15.01 0.35 12.67
C ASP A 40 13.85 1.33 12.94
N SER A 41 12.80 1.21 12.11
CA SER A 41 11.60 2.03 12.22
C SER A 41 10.74 1.73 13.45
N GLN A 42 10.99 0.61 14.13
CA GLN A 42 10.27 0.12 15.30
C GLN A 42 10.86 0.62 16.63
N ARG A 43 11.87 1.50 16.57
CA ARG A 43 12.58 2.00 17.77
C ARG A 43 13.41 0.90 18.43
N VAL A 44 14.05 0.06 17.62
CA VAL A 44 15.06 -0.88 18.09
C VAL A 44 16.42 -0.39 17.61
N LEU A 45 17.35 -0.26 18.56
CA LEU A 45 18.75 0.05 18.32
C LEU A 45 19.58 -1.19 18.60
N SER A 46 20.23 -1.73 17.57
CA SER A 46 21.05 -2.95 17.66
C SER A 46 22.54 -2.58 17.65
N VAL A 47 23.26 -3.07 18.64
CA VAL A 47 24.69 -2.80 18.87
C VAL A 47 25.45 -4.11 18.77
N TYR A 48 26.53 -4.13 17.99
CA TYR A 48 27.41 -5.30 17.83
C TYR A 48 28.85 -4.92 18.11
N TRP A 49 29.68 -5.89 18.52
CA TRP A 49 31.11 -5.70 18.77
C TRP A 49 31.89 -7.00 18.61
N ASN A 50 33.22 -6.90 18.48
CA ASN A 50 34.07 -8.08 18.42
C ASN A 50 34.26 -8.71 19.80
N SER A 51 34.38 -10.04 19.87
CA SER A 51 34.69 -10.75 21.11
C SER A 51 36.07 -10.35 21.66
N VAL A 52 36.15 -10.19 22.99
CA VAL A 52 37.37 -9.89 23.75
C VAL A 52 37.82 -11.18 24.45
N LYS A 53 39.03 -11.65 24.13
CA LYS A 53 39.62 -12.85 24.74
C LYS A 53 39.61 -12.74 26.27
N GLY A 54 39.05 -13.76 26.92
CA GLY A 54 38.97 -13.85 28.37
C GLY A 54 37.79 -13.11 29.02
N ALA A 55 36.99 -12.34 28.27
CA ALA A 55 35.78 -11.73 28.80
C ALA A 55 34.65 -12.77 28.96
N SER A 56 33.94 -12.74 30.08
CA SER A 56 32.74 -13.56 30.30
C SER A 56 31.43 -12.80 30.05
N SER A 57 31.48 -11.47 30.03
CA SER A 57 30.30 -10.65 29.73
C SER A 57 30.66 -9.25 29.23
N TYR A 58 29.67 -8.58 28.66
CA TYR A 58 29.74 -7.23 28.12
C TYR A 58 28.57 -6.40 28.60
N CYS A 59 28.77 -5.10 28.74
CA CYS A 59 27.72 -4.15 29.05
C CYS A 59 27.75 -3.02 28.01
N VAL A 60 26.57 -2.72 27.45
CA VAL A 60 26.35 -1.57 26.56
C VAL A 60 25.98 -0.37 27.41
N TYR A 61 26.66 0.74 27.16
CA TYR A 61 26.39 2.04 27.76
C TYR A 61 25.91 2.99 26.67
N TYR A 62 24.86 3.74 26.94
CA TYR A 62 24.27 4.63 25.94
C TYR A 62 23.81 5.98 26.53
N SER A 63 23.87 7.05 25.74
CA SER A 63 23.47 8.41 26.15
C SER A 63 22.96 9.23 24.97
N HIS A 64 22.23 10.31 25.27
CA HIS A 64 21.86 11.35 24.30
C HIS A 64 22.94 12.44 24.14
N SER A 65 23.99 12.40 24.95
CA SER A 65 25.10 13.36 24.90
C SER A 65 26.44 12.64 24.89
N LEU A 66 27.36 13.11 24.04
CA LEU A 66 28.71 12.53 23.92
C LEU A 66 29.45 12.56 25.26
N HIS A 67 29.34 13.68 25.98
CA HIS A 67 30.00 13.96 27.25
C HIS A 67 29.06 13.90 28.45
N GLY A 68 27.83 13.41 28.26
CA GLY A 68 26.82 13.33 29.32
C GLY A 68 26.88 12.04 30.13
N LYS A 69 25.89 11.87 31.02
CA LYS A 69 25.69 10.63 31.77
C LYS A 69 25.21 9.52 30.84
N TYR A 70 25.87 8.36 30.90
CA TYR A 70 25.47 7.18 30.15
C TYR A 70 24.61 6.27 31.02
N HIS A 71 23.50 5.78 30.47
CA HIS A 71 22.76 4.67 31.04
C HIS A 71 23.56 3.38 30.87
N LYS A 72 23.67 2.61 31.95
CA LYS A 72 24.32 1.31 31.97
C LYS A 72 23.27 0.23 31.72
N GLY A 73 23.47 -0.59 30.69
CA GLY A 73 22.60 -1.74 30.45
C GLY A 73 22.94 -2.96 31.34
N ILE A 74 22.18 -4.03 31.18
CA ILE A 74 22.51 -5.36 31.74
C ILE A 74 23.80 -5.95 31.12
N LYS A 75 24.48 -6.82 31.88
CA LYS A 75 25.61 -7.60 31.37
C LYS A 75 25.08 -8.79 30.55
N LEU A 76 25.72 -9.10 29.44
CA LEU A 76 25.36 -10.18 28.52
C LEU A 76 26.62 -10.96 28.13
N SER A 77 26.51 -12.28 27.91
CA SER A 77 27.60 -13.10 27.38
C SER A 77 27.77 -12.97 25.86
N SER A 78 26.74 -12.48 25.16
CA SER A 78 26.74 -12.28 23.70
C SER A 78 27.60 -11.09 23.25
N THR A 79 27.94 -11.08 21.95
CA THR A 79 28.62 -9.99 21.25
C THR A 79 27.66 -9.04 20.51
N GLY A 80 26.41 -8.98 20.98
CA GLY A 80 25.39 -8.12 20.41
C GLY A 80 24.23 -7.89 21.38
N ARG A 81 23.56 -6.74 21.21
CA ARG A 81 22.41 -6.34 22.02
C ARG A 81 21.46 -5.43 21.27
N SER A 82 20.16 -5.67 21.44
CA SER A 82 19.10 -4.75 21.04
C SER A 82 18.58 -3.94 22.23
N LEU A 83 18.31 -2.65 22.00
CA LEU A 83 17.69 -1.72 22.94
C LEU A 83 16.35 -1.27 22.33
N SER A 84 15.24 -1.58 23.01
CA SER A 84 13.90 -1.16 22.62
C SER A 84 13.50 0.16 23.28
N GLY A 85 12.45 0.80 22.77
CA GLY A 85 11.86 2.00 23.40
C GLY A 85 12.67 3.29 23.21
N VAL A 86 13.68 3.27 22.34
CA VAL A 86 14.51 4.44 22.05
C VAL A 86 13.73 5.54 21.31
N LYS A 87 13.93 6.79 21.72
CA LYS A 87 13.29 7.96 21.12
C LYS A 87 13.82 8.24 19.71
N LYS A 88 12.90 8.54 18.79
CA LYS A 88 13.21 8.83 17.38
C LYS A 88 13.64 10.28 17.21
N GLY A 89 14.54 10.54 16.26
CA GLY A 89 15.04 11.87 15.91
C GLY A 89 16.20 12.36 16.78
N GLU A 90 16.55 11.61 17.83
CA GLU A 90 17.65 11.94 18.72
C GLU A 90 18.93 11.21 18.31
N LYS A 91 20.09 11.86 18.54
CA LYS A 91 21.40 11.24 18.36
C LYS A 91 21.74 10.47 19.64
N TRP A 92 22.02 9.18 19.47
CA TRP A 92 22.46 8.29 20.53
C TRP A 92 23.95 8.04 20.41
N TYR A 93 24.64 8.06 21.55
CA TYR A 93 26.05 7.74 21.70
C TYR A 93 26.15 6.42 22.46
N VAL A 94 26.95 5.49 21.94
CA VAL A 94 27.05 4.12 22.47
C VAL A 94 28.51 3.74 22.66
N LYS A 95 28.81 3.09 23.78
CA LYS A 95 30.11 2.46 24.06
C LYS A 95 29.91 1.14 24.79
N VAL A 96 30.84 0.21 24.62
CA VAL A 96 30.77 -1.15 25.18
C VAL A 96 31.94 -1.38 26.14
N LYS A 97 31.70 -2.12 27.21
CA LYS A 97 32.72 -2.52 28.19
C LYS A 97 32.66 -4.02 28.41
N ALA A 98 33.81 -4.70 28.36
CA ALA A 98 33.95 -6.13 28.66
C ALA A 98 34.30 -6.37 30.14
N PHE A 99 33.86 -7.52 30.68
CA PHE A 99 33.99 -7.92 32.08
C PHE A 99 34.39 -9.39 32.20
N LYS A 100 35.10 -9.73 33.28
CA LYS A 100 35.40 -11.08 33.75
C LYS A 100 35.42 -11.06 35.28
N GLY A 101 34.48 -11.74 35.93
CA GLY A 101 34.30 -11.66 37.39
C GLY A 101 34.15 -10.20 37.86
N GLY A 102 34.96 -9.80 38.85
CA GLY A 102 35.03 -8.43 39.36
C GLY A 102 35.87 -7.46 38.52
N THR A 103 36.50 -7.90 37.43
CA THR A 103 37.39 -7.07 36.60
C THR A 103 36.68 -6.56 35.34
N SER A 104 37.05 -5.36 34.88
CA SER A 104 36.53 -4.77 33.64
C SER A 104 37.64 -4.17 32.78
N SER A 105 37.41 -4.13 31.46
CA SER A 105 38.26 -3.46 30.46
C SER A 105 38.09 -1.94 30.47
N ALA A 106 38.86 -1.21 29.67
CA ALA A 106 38.49 0.15 29.26
C ALA A 106 37.26 0.13 28.32
N PHE A 107 36.59 1.27 28.16
CA PHE A 107 35.50 1.39 27.19
C PHE A 107 36.02 1.28 25.75
N SER A 108 35.16 0.79 24.85
CA SER A 108 35.35 0.98 23.41
C SER A 108 35.39 2.47 23.03
N LYS A 109 35.81 2.76 21.79
CA LYS A 109 35.51 4.04 21.16
C LYS A 109 34.00 4.29 21.18
N VAL A 110 33.59 5.55 21.34
CA VAL A 110 32.19 5.94 21.26
C VAL A 110 31.76 5.97 19.80
N VAL A 111 30.63 5.34 19.50
CA VAL A 111 29.96 5.43 18.20
C VAL A 111 28.64 6.17 18.36
N SER A 112 28.12 6.77 17.29
CA SER A 112 26.86 7.48 17.34
C SER A 112 25.94 7.13 16.19
N ILE A 113 24.63 7.20 16.43
CA ILE A 113 23.59 6.99 15.42
C ILE A 113 22.42 7.93 15.69
N VAL A 114 21.75 8.37 14.62
CA VAL A 114 20.47 9.07 14.72
C VAL A 114 19.37 8.08 14.34
N ILE A 115 18.43 7.86 15.26
CA ILE A 115 17.29 6.96 14.99
C ILE A 115 16.30 7.70 14.12
N LYS A 116 16.27 7.39 12.83
CA LYS A 116 15.34 8.06 11.92
C LYS A 116 13.90 7.64 12.22
N SER A 117 12.98 8.61 12.27
CA SER A 117 11.54 8.34 12.39
C SER A 117 10.89 8.20 11.03
N CYS A 118 9.98 7.21 10.90
CA CYS A 118 8.93 7.29 9.89
C CYS A 118 8.19 8.63 10.02
N PRO A 119 7.77 9.23 8.90
CA PRO A 119 6.94 10.42 8.93
C PRO A 119 5.58 10.14 9.62
N SER A 120 4.87 11.20 10.03
CA SER A 120 3.53 11.04 10.58
C SER A 120 2.54 10.59 9.51
N ALA A 121 1.48 9.90 9.92
CA ALA A 121 0.42 9.51 9.00
C ALA A 121 -0.26 10.77 8.41
N PRO A 122 -0.51 10.80 7.09
CA PRO A 122 -1.29 11.87 6.45
C PRO A 122 -2.67 12.03 7.11
N LYS A 123 -3.14 13.28 7.21
CA LYS A 123 -4.44 13.64 7.82
C LYS A 123 -5.32 14.38 6.83
N LYS A 124 -6.61 14.49 7.15
CA LYS A 124 -7.64 15.22 6.37
C LYS A 124 -7.74 14.73 4.92
N LEU A 125 -7.81 13.41 4.75
CA LEU A 125 -8.00 12.83 3.42
C LEU A 125 -9.40 13.13 2.90
N LYS A 126 -9.49 13.50 1.62
CA LYS A 126 -10.75 13.63 0.88
C LYS A 126 -10.59 12.97 -0.48
N ALA A 127 -11.53 12.12 -0.87
CA ALA A 127 -11.63 11.55 -2.21
C ALA A 127 -12.87 12.10 -2.92
N THR A 128 -12.73 12.43 -4.21
CA THR A 128 -13.81 12.92 -5.07
C THR A 128 -13.73 12.26 -6.43
N TYR A 129 -14.87 12.04 -7.08
CA TYR A 129 -14.98 11.45 -8.41
C TYR A 129 -15.58 12.48 -9.38
N SER A 130 -15.01 12.58 -10.57
CA SER A 130 -15.50 13.44 -11.65
C SER A 130 -16.03 12.56 -12.78
N LYS A 131 -17.36 12.56 -12.96
CA LYS A 131 -18.04 11.84 -14.05
C LYS A 131 -17.52 12.24 -15.42
N SER A 132 -17.42 13.54 -15.68
CA SER A 132 -17.01 14.07 -16.98
C SER A 132 -15.62 13.62 -17.43
N THR A 133 -14.73 13.29 -16.49
CA THR A 133 -13.35 12.89 -16.79
C THR A 133 -13.02 11.43 -16.42
N GLY A 134 -13.91 10.74 -15.70
CA GLY A 134 -13.67 9.41 -15.14
C GLY A 134 -12.53 9.37 -14.11
N LYS A 135 -12.21 10.51 -13.47
CA LYS A 135 -11.06 10.64 -12.56
C LYS A 135 -11.47 10.65 -11.10
N VAL A 136 -10.77 9.86 -10.30
CA VAL A 136 -10.77 9.91 -8.84
C VAL A 136 -9.61 10.80 -8.39
N THR A 137 -9.92 11.83 -7.60
CA THR A 137 -8.92 12.71 -6.99
C THR A 137 -8.91 12.49 -5.48
N ILE A 138 -7.74 12.16 -4.93
CA ILE A 138 -7.51 12.02 -3.49
C ILE A 138 -6.59 13.15 -3.04
N LYS A 139 -6.99 13.94 -2.05
CA LYS A 139 -6.20 15.05 -1.48
C LYS A 139 -5.96 14.82 0.02
N TRP A 140 -4.82 15.26 0.53
CA TRP A 140 -4.45 15.16 1.95
C TRP A 140 -3.63 16.36 2.43
N LYS A 141 -3.48 16.54 3.75
CA LYS A 141 -2.60 17.58 4.31
C LYS A 141 -1.13 17.18 4.15
N LYS A 142 -0.27 18.14 3.79
CA LYS A 142 1.20 17.96 3.72
C LYS A 142 1.75 17.42 5.04
N VAL A 143 2.55 16.36 4.95
CA VAL A 143 3.33 15.82 6.07
C VAL A 143 4.72 16.45 6.07
N SER A 144 5.15 16.96 7.22
CA SER A 144 6.45 17.64 7.36
C SER A 144 7.60 16.70 6.99
N LYS A 145 8.53 17.20 6.16
CA LYS A 145 9.72 16.48 5.67
C LYS A 145 9.43 15.19 4.87
N ALA A 146 8.17 14.94 4.48
CA ALA A 146 7.85 13.82 3.60
C ALA A 146 8.35 14.11 2.16
N SER A 147 9.04 13.14 1.59
CA SER A 147 9.59 13.18 0.22
C SER A 147 8.59 12.69 -0.84
N SER A 148 7.69 11.77 -0.46
CA SER A 148 6.62 11.27 -1.33
C SER A 148 5.50 10.64 -0.50
N TYR A 149 4.47 10.16 -1.17
CA TYR A 149 3.33 9.45 -0.61
C TYR A 149 2.99 8.22 -1.43
N TYR A 150 2.46 7.18 -0.79
CA TYR A 150 1.80 6.07 -1.44
C TYR A 150 0.30 6.14 -1.18
N VAL A 151 -0.49 5.74 -2.17
CA VAL A 151 -1.94 5.61 -2.06
C VAL A 151 -2.29 4.14 -2.07
N TYR A 152 -3.21 3.75 -1.21
CA TYR A 152 -3.77 2.43 -1.13
C TYR A 152 -5.27 2.49 -1.37
N CYS A 153 -5.81 1.51 -2.08
CA CYS A 153 -7.23 1.40 -2.39
C CYS A 153 -7.82 0.05 -1.98
N SER A 154 -9.14 0.01 -1.82
CA SER A 154 -9.91 -1.22 -1.64
C SER A 154 -11.37 -1.00 -2.00
N SER A 155 -11.98 -1.97 -2.69
CA SER A 155 -13.44 -2.05 -2.87
C SER A 155 -14.15 -2.64 -1.65
N ASN A 156 -13.43 -3.32 -0.75
CA ASN A 156 -13.96 -3.84 0.50
C ASN A 156 -12.91 -3.78 1.63
N LYS A 157 -13.18 -2.98 2.66
CA LYS A 157 -12.25 -2.78 3.78
C LYS A 157 -11.87 -4.07 4.51
N SER A 158 -12.75 -5.09 4.55
CA SER A 158 -12.47 -6.35 5.24
C SER A 158 -11.39 -7.18 4.54
N LEU A 159 -11.26 -7.04 3.21
CA LEU A 159 -10.25 -7.71 2.39
C LEU A 159 -8.88 -7.02 2.44
N GLY A 160 -8.75 -5.93 3.21
CA GLY A 160 -7.54 -5.13 3.31
C GLY A 160 -7.39 -4.11 2.19
N TYR A 161 -6.22 -3.46 2.14
CA TYR A 161 -5.90 -2.38 1.21
C TYR A 161 -4.71 -2.74 0.33
N LYS A 162 -4.87 -2.62 -0.99
CA LYS A 162 -3.79 -2.82 -1.96
C LYS A 162 -3.17 -1.48 -2.34
N ILE A 163 -1.86 -1.47 -2.58
CA ILE A 163 -1.17 -0.27 -3.03
C ILE A 163 -1.54 0.03 -4.47
N ILE A 164 -1.67 1.31 -4.81
CA ILE A 164 -1.81 1.75 -6.20
C ILE A 164 -0.45 1.63 -6.88
N SER A 165 -0.42 0.85 -7.95
CA SER A 165 0.76 0.56 -8.75
C SER A 165 0.60 1.02 -10.19
N ASP A 166 1.70 1.25 -10.88
CA ASP A 166 1.72 1.51 -12.32
C ASP A 166 1.41 0.24 -13.13
N SER A 167 1.43 0.35 -14.46
CA SER A 167 1.17 -0.77 -15.38
C SER A 167 2.18 -1.92 -15.26
N LYS A 168 3.34 -1.70 -14.62
CA LYS A 168 4.36 -2.73 -14.37
C LYS A 168 4.22 -3.34 -12.97
N GLY A 169 3.18 -2.97 -12.22
CA GLY A 169 2.95 -3.44 -10.85
C GLY A 169 3.78 -2.72 -9.79
N MET A 170 4.55 -1.68 -10.15
CA MET A 170 5.40 -0.96 -9.22
C MET A 170 4.62 0.11 -8.44
N PRO A 171 4.80 0.23 -7.11
CA PRO A 171 4.14 1.26 -6.31
C PRO A 171 4.32 2.69 -6.83
N MET A 172 3.22 3.38 -7.11
CA MET A 172 3.25 4.77 -7.58
C MET A 172 3.59 5.74 -6.44
N LYS A 173 4.61 6.58 -6.65
CA LYS A 173 5.00 7.63 -5.70
C LYS A 173 4.42 8.98 -6.09
N PHE A 174 3.66 9.58 -5.19
CA PHE A 174 3.12 10.93 -5.37
C PHE A 174 4.00 11.93 -4.62
N LYS A 175 4.57 12.91 -5.33
CA LYS A 175 5.37 13.99 -4.71
C LYS A 175 4.50 15.15 -4.20
N LYS A 176 3.31 15.31 -4.76
CA LYS A 176 2.31 16.31 -4.37
C LYS A 176 1.40 15.76 -3.28
N THR A 177 0.61 16.63 -2.66
CA THR A 177 -0.40 16.26 -1.65
C THR A 177 -1.74 15.85 -2.26
N SER A 178 -1.69 15.32 -3.49
CA SER A 178 -2.84 14.81 -4.21
C SER A 178 -2.45 13.71 -5.18
N ALA A 179 -3.33 12.74 -5.35
CA ALA A 179 -3.29 11.75 -6.41
C ALA A 179 -4.52 11.91 -7.31
N VAL A 180 -4.32 11.82 -8.62
CA VAL A 180 -5.39 11.83 -9.63
C VAL A 180 -5.27 10.53 -10.42
N LEU A 181 -6.30 9.70 -10.34
CA LEU A 181 -6.34 8.35 -10.88
C LEU A 181 -7.49 8.25 -11.88
N LYS A 182 -7.29 7.64 -13.05
CA LYS A 182 -8.39 7.34 -13.97
C LYS A 182 -9.01 6.00 -13.55
N ALA A 183 -10.28 6.00 -13.14
CA ALA A 183 -10.93 4.86 -12.49
C ALA A 183 -10.75 3.53 -13.26
N GLN A 184 -10.99 3.57 -14.57
CA GLN A 184 -10.79 2.45 -15.51
C GLN A 184 -9.39 1.82 -15.43
N ASN A 185 -8.32 2.62 -15.31
CA ASN A 185 -6.94 2.10 -15.31
C ASN A 185 -6.63 1.29 -14.06
N PHE A 186 -7.43 1.46 -13.00
CA PHE A 186 -7.25 0.79 -11.71
C PHE A 186 -8.40 -0.16 -11.39
N ARG A 187 -9.23 -0.51 -12.40
CA ARG A 187 -10.38 -1.42 -12.27
C ARG A 187 -11.34 -1.00 -11.15
N MET A 188 -11.51 0.31 -10.99
CA MET A 188 -12.51 0.87 -10.08
C MET A 188 -13.84 0.89 -10.82
N TYR A 189 -14.70 -0.10 -10.56
CA TYR A 189 -15.93 -0.29 -11.33
C TYR A 189 -17.02 0.68 -10.90
N GLU A 190 -17.88 1.02 -11.86
CA GLU A 190 -19.01 1.89 -11.64
C GLU A 190 -20.03 1.26 -10.67
N GLY A 191 -20.70 2.11 -9.89
CA GLY A 191 -21.60 1.69 -8.82
C GLY A 191 -20.88 1.32 -7.52
N GLU A 192 -19.59 0.96 -7.55
CA GLU A 192 -18.84 0.57 -6.36
C GLU A 192 -18.38 1.77 -5.52
N THR A 193 -18.28 1.55 -4.21
CA THR A 193 -17.61 2.49 -3.30
C THR A 193 -16.17 2.04 -3.06
N TRP A 194 -15.22 2.89 -3.43
CA TRP A 194 -13.80 2.64 -3.24
C TRP A 194 -13.27 3.42 -2.06
N HIS A 195 -12.48 2.73 -1.22
CA HIS A 195 -11.88 3.25 -0.01
C HIS A 195 -10.40 3.51 -0.21
N PHE A 196 -9.90 4.63 0.33
CA PHE A 196 -8.52 5.05 0.17
C PHE A 196 -7.84 5.32 1.50
N ARG A 197 -6.55 4.98 1.55
CA ARG A 197 -5.62 5.37 2.62
C ARG A 197 -4.32 5.85 2.00
N VAL A 198 -3.60 6.72 2.70
CA VAL A 198 -2.34 7.29 2.22
C VAL A 198 -1.28 7.13 3.30
N THR A 199 -0.04 6.87 2.87
CA THR A 199 1.15 6.92 3.73
C THR A 199 2.12 7.98 3.22
N ALA A 200 2.91 8.53 4.13
CA ALA A 200 4.02 9.42 3.81
C ALA A 200 5.32 8.62 3.81
N VAL A 201 6.27 9.04 2.97
CA VAL A 201 7.59 8.41 2.85
C VAL A 201 8.68 9.45 3.07
N LYS A 202 9.65 9.12 3.92
CA LYS A 202 10.86 9.91 4.16
C LYS A 202 12.04 8.98 4.35
N ASP A 203 13.16 9.24 3.68
CA ASP A 203 14.40 8.44 3.79
C ASP A 203 14.14 6.93 3.62
N LYS A 204 13.30 6.56 2.64
CA LYS A 204 12.82 5.19 2.37
C LYS A 204 11.95 4.55 3.48
N MET A 205 11.63 5.27 4.55
CA MET A 205 10.72 4.80 5.59
C MET A 205 9.29 5.29 5.32
N GLU A 206 8.34 4.41 5.55
CA GLU A 206 6.91 4.67 5.36
C GLU A 206 6.18 4.90 6.69
N SER A 207 5.26 5.85 6.73
CA SER A 207 4.39 6.09 7.89
C SER A 207 3.37 4.97 8.10
N LYS A 208 2.66 5.01 9.23
CA LYS A 208 1.36 4.32 9.33
C LYS A 208 0.39 4.86 8.27
N LYS A 209 -0.53 4.02 7.79
CA LYS A 209 -1.65 4.41 6.92
C LYS A 209 -2.55 5.42 7.64
N SER A 210 -3.03 6.42 6.90
CA SER A 210 -4.04 7.36 7.38
C SER A 210 -5.35 6.66 7.77
N SER A 211 -6.28 7.42 8.37
CA SER A 211 -7.70 7.05 8.37
C SER A 211 -8.21 6.90 6.93
N SER A 212 -9.28 6.11 6.78
CA SER A 212 -9.90 5.85 5.47
C SER A 212 -10.76 7.03 5.03
N THR A 213 -10.73 7.32 3.74
CA THR A 213 -11.77 8.09 3.03
C THR A 213 -12.38 7.20 1.94
N SER A 214 -13.47 7.63 1.32
CA SER A 214 -14.11 6.87 0.24
C SER A 214 -14.80 7.76 -0.77
N VAL A 215 -15.04 7.19 -1.94
CA VAL A 215 -15.86 7.79 -2.99
C VAL A 215 -16.62 6.69 -3.71
N LYS A 216 -17.86 6.97 -4.11
CA LYS A 216 -18.63 6.11 -5.00
C LYS A 216 -18.23 6.45 -6.45
N ILE A 217 -17.87 5.44 -7.22
CA ILE A 217 -17.68 5.61 -8.67
C ILE A 217 -19.07 5.66 -9.25
N GLU A 218 -19.54 6.86 -9.54
CA GLU A 218 -20.88 7.02 -10.08
C GLU A 218 -20.93 6.46 -11.49
N LYS A 219 -21.98 5.69 -11.78
CA LYS A 219 -22.29 5.25 -13.14
C LYS A 219 -22.33 6.46 -14.07
N ASP A 220 -21.73 6.35 -15.24
CA ASP A 220 -21.99 7.33 -16.30
C ASP A 220 -23.43 7.11 -16.74
N LYS A 221 -24.36 7.95 -16.26
CA LYS A 221 -25.78 7.83 -16.59
C LYS A 221 -25.95 8.21 -18.06
N ALA A 222 -25.94 7.16 -18.87
CA ALA A 222 -26.34 7.02 -20.26
C ALA A 222 -25.83 8.06 -21.29
N LYS A 223 -24.93 7.59 -22.14
CA LYS A 223 -24.75 8.11 -23.50
C LYS A 223 -25.22 7.04 -24.48
N CYS A 224 -26.29 7.33 -25.21
CA CYS A 224 -26.56 6.64 -26.46
C CYS A 224 -25.58 7.13 -27.52
N PHE A 225 -25.06 6.23 -28.35
CA PHE A 225 -24.36 6.58 -29.58
C PHE A 225 -25.19 6.05 -30.76
N PRO A 226 -25.69 6.91 -31.67
CA PRO A 226 -25.63 8.38 -31.64
C PRO A 226 -26.36 8.97 -30.42
N LYS A 227 -26.08 10.26 -30.10
CA LYS A 227 -26.95 11.01 -29.18
C LYS A 227 -28.38 10.99 -29.75
N LEU A 228 -29.38 10.68 -28.92
CA LEU A 228 -30.78 10.63 -29.37
C LEU A 228 -31.28 11.97 -29.94
N SER A 229 -30.73 13.11 -29.53
CA SER A 229 -31.05 14.41 -30.16
C SER A 229 -30.62 14.50 -31.64
N ASN A 230 -29.82 13.56 -32.13
CA ASN A 230 -29.43 13.45 -33.53
C ASN A 230 -30.32 12.47 -34.33
N VAL A 231 -31.29 11.85 -33.67
CA VAL A 231 -32.22 10.89 -34.28
C VAL A 231 -33.55 11.61 -34.42
N PRO A 232 -34.15 11.69 -35.62
CA PRO A 232 -35.43 12.36 -35.79
C PRO A 232 -36.49 11.70 -34.91
N VAL A 233 -37.38 12.49 -34.32
CA VAL A 233 -38.55 11.97 -33.59
C VAL A 233 -39.74 11.89 -34.52
N ILE A 234 -40.71 11.02 -34.20
CA ILE A 234 -41.96 10.94 -34.97
C ILE A 234 -42.71 12.29 -34.86
N PRO A 235 -42.97 13.00 -35.97
CA PRO A 235 -43.61 14.31 -35.95
C PRO A 235 -45.00 14.26 -35.31
N ASN A 236 -45.36 15.29 -34.54
CA ASN A 236 -46.67 15.46 -33.91
C ASN A 236 -47.11 14.31 -32.97
N LYS A 237 -46.19 13.43 -32.55
CA LYS A 237 -46.47 12.35 -31.60
C LYS A 237 -45.74 12.59 -30.29
N LYS A 238 -46.43 12.33 -29.18
CA LYS A 238 -45.84 12.42 -27.84
C LYS A 238 -45.01 11.17 -27.56
N TYR A 239 -43.87 11.37 -26.91
CA TYR A 239 -43.01 10.29 -26.44
C TYR A 239 -42.59 10.54 -25.00
N THR A 240 -42.17 9.47 -24.33
CA THR A 240 -41.49 9.55 -23.04
C THR A 240 -40.02 9.19 -23.21
N THR A 241 -39.15 9.86 -22.47
CA THR A 241 -37.74 9.48 -22.37
C THR A 241 -37.57 8.55 -21.18
N LYS A 242 -37.03 7.35 -21.43
CA LYS A 242 -36.85 6.30 -20.44
C LYS A 242 -35.38 5.88 -20.35
N TYR A 243 -35.06 5.13 -19.30
CA TYR A 243 -33.73 4.61 -19.03
C TYR A 243 -33.81 3.10 -18.81
N SER A 244 -32.81 2.36 -19.30
CA SER A 244 -32.63 0.95 -18.95
C SER A 244 -32.45 0.77 -17.43
N GLU A 245 -32.74 -0.41 -16.89
CA GLU A 245 -32.64 -0.70 -15.45
C GLU A 245 -31.24 -0.39 -14.88
N ASP A 246 -30.20 -0.62 -15.67
CA ASP A 246 -28.82 -0.35 -15.30
C ASP A 246 -28.44 1.15 -15.37
N GLY A 247 -29.30 1.98 -15.97
CA GLY A 247 -29.15 3.43 -16.17
C GLY A 247 -28.18 3.82 -17.29
N THR A 248 -27.81 2.91 -18.18
CA THR A 248 -26.76 3.12 -19.21
C THR A 248 -27.31 3.47 -20.59
N THR A 249 -28.57 3.18 -20.87
CA THR A 249 -29.24 3.45 -22.16
C THR A 249 -30.37 4.44 -21.96
N VAL A 250 -30.45 5.47 -22.81
CA VAL A 250 -31.63 6.34 -22.93
C VAL A 250 -32.39 5.93 -24.17
N TYR A 251 -33.73 5.89 -24.09
CA TYR A 251 -34.59 5.56 -25.23
C TYR A 251 -35.84 6.44 -25.28
N TYR A 252 -36.31 6.73 -26.49
CA TYR A 252 -37.65 7.28 -26.72
C TYR A 252 -38.66 6.15 -26.77
N GLN A 253 -39.75 6.29 -26.02
CA GLN A 253 -40.84 5.32 -26.00
C GLN A 253 -42.15 6.02 -26.37
N TYR A 254 -42.80 5.49 -27.40
CA TYR A 254 -44.13 5.85 -27.87
C TYR A 254 -45.09 4.71 -27.56
N LYS A 255 -46.33 5.00 -27.22
CA LYS A 255 -47.38 3.98 -27.17
C LYS A 255 -47.88 3.72 -28.58
N VAL A 256 -47.97 2.46 -28.98
CA VAL A 256 -48.49 2.08 -30.30
C VAL A 256 -49.92 2.56 -30.50
N SER A 257 -50.73 2.59 -29.43
CA SER A 257 -52.10 3.17 -29.45
C SER A 257 -52.16 4.62 -29.94
N ASP A 258 -51.06 5.38 -29.80
CA ASP A 258 -50.99 6.80 -30.18
C ASP A 258 -50.46 6.96 -31.63
N LEU A 259 -49.93 5.88 -32.21
CA LEU A 259 -49.42 5.81 -33.59
C LEU A 259 -50.55 5.27 -34.48
N THR A 260 -51.11 6.14 -35.32
CA THR A 260 -52.27 5.82 -36.16
C THR A 260 -51.88 5.70 -37.63
N GLY A 261 -52.59 4.86 -38.40
CA GLY A 261 -52.32 4.66 -39.83
C GLY A 261 -50.88 4.22 -40.12
N ASN A 262 -50.28 4.77 -41.17
CA ASN A 262 -48.94 4.41 -41.63
C ASN A 262 -47.79 5.09 -40.86
N THR A 263 -48.01 5.55 -39.62
CA THR A 263 -47.02 6.34 -38.86
C THR A 263 -45.67 5.62 -38.74
N VAL A 264 -45.67 4.30 -38.49
CA VAL A 264 -44.44 3.50 -38.37
C VAL A 264 -43.71 3.41 -39.72
N SER A 265 -44.42 3.06 -40.79
CA SER A 265 -43.84 3.00 -42.14
C SER A 265 -43.31 4.36 -42.62
N ASN A 266 -43.98 5.45 -42.24
CA ASN A 266 -43.53 6.81 -42.53
C ASN A 266 -42.26 7.17 -41.76
N TYR A 267 -42.04 6.59 -40.58
CA TYR A 267 -40.85 6.84 -39.78
C TYR A 267 -39.59 6.24 -40.43
N ASP A 268 -39.70 5.09 -41.09
CA ASP A 268 -38.59 4.53 -41.88
C ASP A 268 -38.17 5.47 -43.02
N SER A 269 -39.15 6.11 -43.67
CA SER A 269 -38.87 7.12 -44.71
C SER A 269 -38.20 8.36 -44.11
N LEU A 270 -38.69 8.84 -42.95
CA LEU A 270 -38.08 9.96 -42.24
C LEU A 270 -36.62 9.69 -41.86
N LEU A 271 -36.30 8.45 -41.47
CA LEU A 271 -34.93 8.03 -41.19
C LEU A 271 -34.05 8.11 -42.44
N GLN A 272 -34.53 7.59 -43.56
CA GLN A 272 -33.81 7.64 -44.85
C GLN A 272 -33.56 9.09 -45.29
N ASP A 273 -34.56 9.96 -45.18
CA ASP A 273 -34.44 11.40 -45.49
C ASP A 273 -33.40 12.10 -44.60
N ASN A 274 -33.12 11.56 -43.41
CA ASN A 274 -32.11 12.04 -42.47
C ASN A 274 -30.79 11.25 -42.53
N GLY A 275 -30.57 10.49 -43.61
CA GLY A 275 -29.32 9.78 -43.89
C GLY A 275 -29.11 8.52 -43.04
N TRP A 276 -30.17 7.96 -42.46
CA TRP A 276 -30.14 6.66 -41.79
C TRP A 276 -30.53 5.56 -42.77
N SER A 277 -29.73 4.51 -42.82
CA SER A 277 -29.97 3.35 -43.69
C SER A 277 -30.23 2.11 -42.86
N TYR A 278 -31.21 1.31 -43.28
CA TYR A 278 -31.49 0.01 -42.69
C TYR A 278 -30.27 -0.91 -42.82
N VAL A 279 -30.00 -1.69 -41.77
CA VAL A 279 -28.85 -2.59 -41.68
C VAL A 279 -29.31 -4.03 -41.52
N ASP A 280 -30.14 -4.31 -40.52
CA ASP A 280 -30.47 -5.68 -40.13
C ASP A 280 -31.74 -5.72 -39.25
N LYS A 281 -32.32 -6.91 -39.09
CA LYS A 281 -33.45 -7.19 -38.20
C LYS A 281 -33.08 -8.32 -37.24
N GLN A 282 -33.42 -8.14 -35.98
CA GLN A 282 -33.23 -9.13 -34.91
C GLN A 282 -34.53 -9.32 -34.14
N GLU A 283 -34.62 -10.42 -33.39
CA GLU A 283 -35.71 -10.67 -32.45
C GLU A 283 -35.12 -11.00 -31.08
N SER A 284 -35.56 -10.29 -30.05
CA SER A 284 -35.10 -10.48 -28.67
C SER A 284 -36.21 -10.11 -27.72
N ASP A 285 -36.43 -10.93 -26.69
CA ASP A 285 -37.37 -10.66 -25.58
C ASP A 285 -38.79 -10.26 -26.04
N GLY A 286 -39.27 -10.84 -27.14
CA GLY A 286 -40.59 -10.54 -27.71
C GLY A 286 -40.66 -9.28 -28.58
N PHE A 287 -39.55 -8.55 -28.74
CA PHE A 287 -39.47 -7.38 -29.62
C PHE A 287 -38.89 -7.75 -30.98
N LYS A 288 -39.46 -7.15 -32.04
CA LYS A 288 -38.80 -7.06 -33.34
C LYS A 288 -37.91 -5.82 -33.33
N ILE A 289 -36.62 -6.02 -33.54
CA ILE A 289 -35.59 -4.98 -33.47
C ILE A 289 -35.04 -4.71 -34.86
N TYR A 290 -35.15 -3.48 -35.33
CA TYR A 290 -34.62 -3.02 -36.62
C TYR A 290 -33.42 -2.13 -36.37
N ILE A 291 -32.32 -2.40 -37.06
CA ILE A 291 -31.05 -1.70 -36.89
C ILE A 291 -30.87 -0.75 -38.06
N TYR A 292 -30.57 0.51 -37.75
CA TYR A 292 -30.25 1.54 -38.74
C TYR A 292 -28.86 2.12 -38.47
N SER A 293 -28.18 2.59 -39.51
CA SER A 293 -26.87 3.22 -39.39
C SER A 293 -26.75 4.53 -40.16
N ASN A 294 -25.88 5.40 -39.68
CA ASN A 294 -25.46 6.63 -40.36
C ASN A 294 -23.96 6.83 -40.07
N GLY A 295 -23.11 6.43 -41.02
CA GLY A 295 -21.67 6.31 -40.82
C GLY A 295 -21.33 5.26 -39.75
N SER A 296 -20.53 5.64 -38.74
CA SER A 296 -20.18 4.74 -37.63
C SER A 296 -21.26 4.62 -36.55
N LYS A 297 -22.36 5.38 -36.66
CA LYS A 297 -23.44 5.42 -35.66
C LYS A 297 -24.48 4.35 -35.97
N LYS A 298 -25.05 3.73 -34.94
CA LYS A 298 -26.17 2.79 -35.06
C LYS A 298 -27.31 3.14 -34.11
N ILE A 299 -28.53 3.00 -34.56
CA ILE A 299 -29.72 3.04 -33.72
C ILE A 299 -30.50 1.74 -33.89
N TYR A 300 -31.34 1.47 -32.89
CA TYR A 300 -32.16 0.30 -32.79
C TYR A 300 -33.59 0.76 -32.56
N ILE A 301 -34.50 0.16 -33.30
CA ILE A 301 -35.94 0.41 -33.22
C ILE A 301 -36.58 -0.90 -32.80
N ALA A 302 -37.01 -0.97 -31.56
CA ALA A 302 -37.72 -2.13 -31.03
C ALA A 302 -39.21 -1.80 -30.97
N TYR A 303 -40.07 -2.69 -31.43
CA TYR A 303 -41.50 -2.54 -31.19
C TYR A 303 -42.21 -3.88 -30.99
N ASP A 304 -43.28 -3.83 -30.21
CA ASP A 304 -44.25 -4.88 -29.95
C ASP A 304 -45.67 -4.29 -30.14
N ASP A 305 -46.70 -4.99 -29.67
CA ASP A 305 -48.10 -4.53 -29.78
C ASP A 305 -48.42 -3.30 -28.90
N THR A 306 -47.54 -2.95 -27.95
CA THR A 306 -47.77 -1.91 -26.96
C THR A 306 -46.89 -0.68 -27.16
N TYR A 307 -45.62 -0.88 -27.50
CA TYR A 307 -44.59 0.15 -27.51
C TYR A 307 -43.79 0.17 -28.79
N PHE A 308 -43.46 1.39 -29.22
CA PHE A 308 -42.48 1.68 -30.24
C PHE A 308 -41.31 2.43 -29.60
N ILE A 309 -40.11 1.85 -29.65
CA ILE A 309 -38.94 2.24 -28.87
C ILE A 309 -37.77 2.55 -29.79
N ILE A 310 -37.13 3.70 -29.61
CA ILE A 310 -35.93 4.10 -30.34
C ILE A 310 -34.78 4.32 -29.37
N TYR A 311 -33.63 3.69 -29.61
CA TYR A 311 -32.44 3.83 -28.78
C TYR A 311 -31.14 3.77 -29.59
N GLY A 312 -30.12 4.47 -29.11
CA GLY A 312 -28.74 4.31 -29.58
C GLY A 312 -27.91 3.57 -28.54
N SER A 313 -27.00 2.70 -28.96
CA SER A 313 -26.13 1.94 -28.04
C SER A 313 -24.66 2.27 -28.29
N LEU A 314 -23.84 2.23 -27.23
CA LEU A 314 -22.39 2.32 -27.34
C LEU A 314 -21.74 0.98 -27.73
N TRP A 315 -22.53 -0.09 -27.84
CA TRP A 315 -22.02 -1.44 -27.95
C TRP A 315 -21.88 -1.85 -29.42
N GLN A 316 -20.64 -1.81 -29.89
CA GLN A 316 -20.04 -2.81 -30.77
C GLN A 316 -18.83 -3.40 -30.05
#